data_AF-A0A099T0U4-F1
#
_entry.id   AF-A0A099T0U4-F1
#
_cell.length_a   1.000
_cell.length_b   1.000
_cell.length_c   1.000
_cell.angle_alpha   90.00
_cell.angle_beta   90.00
_cell.angle_gamma   90.00
#
_symmetry.space_group_name_H-M   'P 1'
#
loop_
_entity.id
_entity.type
_entity.pdbx_description
1 polymer ?
#
loop_
_entity_poly.entity_id
_entity_poly.type
_entity_poly.pdbx_seq_one_letter_code
_entity_poly.pdbx_strand_id
1 'polypeptide(L)'
;MNKIDIVPACKGIITNLDLLKSEGTLQFTTSLSDLKAGGIIFEVSGPEFSFIFGSNEKGLFVKRNEVFSILTYDDIKETSVEPMIFLTWSYNKISLYFCSEIKHKKAEAPTKPCSPPPSLIKWARKQNLLPMVEYESEEKLREKVYSCLLSIQDKIDEYGAINPFWDISYSGKSIVSRTPKKETDVQPVISLLLSDQMLMAGIEVIPEYQTGRGNLDFMFMGNVKDNGITKICAEFKNAHSKDLFHGLENQLPLYMKNRECNYGAYCVLNYKGEWFTKPDTFENKLDVELSIHQSKSINPLVHNGIRCFIFSLSKKKTASK
;
A
#
# COMPACT_ATOMS: atom_id res chain seq x y z
N MET A 1 -19.51 -13.08 9.74
CA MET A 1 -20.00 -11.70 9.64
C MET A 1 -18.81 -10.78 9.87
N ASN A 2 -18.69 -9.67 9.14
CA ASN A 2 -17.59 -8.72 9.37
C ASN A 2 -17.91 -7.83 10.58
N LYS A 3 -16.91 -7.53 11.40
CA LYS A 3 -17.08 -6.80 12.67
C LYS A 3 -15.76 -6.13 13.10
N ILE A 4 -15.85 -4.93 13.67
CA ILE A 4 -14.78 -4.25 14.41
C ILE A 4 -15.40 -3.66 15.66
N ASP A 5 -14.99 -4.15 16.82
CA ASP A 5 -15.38 -3.63 18.13
C ASP A 5 -14.13 -3.17 18.88
N ILE A 6 -14.22 -2.01 19.52
CA ILE A 6 -13.21 -1.46 20.42
C ILE A 6 -13.93 -1.07 21.71
N VAL A 7 -13.41 -1.54 22.85
CA VAL A 7 -13.97 -1.21 24.16
C VAL A 7 -14.01 0.31 24.35
N PRO A 8 -15.08 0.90 24.92
CA PRO A 8 -15.21 2.35 25.05
C PRO A 8 -14.00 3.05 25.69
N ALA A 9 -13.37 2.41 26.68
CA ALA A 9 -12.19 2.94 27.36
C ALA A 9 -10.96 3.12 26.45
N CYS A 10 -10.89 2.40 25.33
CA CYS A 10 -9.79 2.51 24.37
C CYS A 10 -10.15 3.36 23.14
N LYS A 11 -11.37 3.92 23.07
CA LYS A 11 -11.74 4.85 22.00
C LYS A 11 -10.93 6.15 22.16
N GLY A 12 -10.05 6.41 21.20
CA GLY A 12 -9.10 7.53 21.23
C GLY A 12 -7.64 7.10 21.41
N ILE A 13 -7.39 5.88 21.90
CA ILE A 13 -6.06 5.24 21.93
C ILE A 13 -5.88 4.37 20.68
N ILE A 14 -6.95 3.71 20.24
CA ILE A 14 -6.99 2.84 19.06
C ILE A 14 -8.07 3.34 18.12
N THR A 15 -7.77 3.37 16.82
CA THR A 15 -8.76 3.61 15.77
C THR A 15 -9.03 2.35 14.97
N ASN A 16 -10.17 2.30 14.27
CA ASN A 16 -10.46 1.22 13.33
C ASN A 16 -9.36 1.10 12.26
N LEU A 17 -8.78 2.23 11.85
CA LEU A 17 -7.70 2.27 10.88
C LEU A 17 -6.45 1.54 11.40
N ASP A 18 -6.13 1.66 12.69
CA ASP A 18 -4.97 0.97 13.25
C ASP A 18 -5.15 -0.55 13.19
N LEU A 19 -6.34 -1.04 13.53
CA LEU A 19 -6.64 -2.48 13.50
C LEU A 19 -6.78 -3.05 12.08
N LEU A 20 -6.82 -2.18 11.07
CA LEU A 20 -6.87 -2.53 9.66
C LEU A 20 -5.52 -2.36 8.93
N LYS A 21 -4.44 -2.12 9.68
CA LYS A 21 -3.06 -2.19 9.18
C LYS A 21 -2.44 -3.57 9.41
N SER A 22 -1.55 -3.98 8.52
CA SER A 22 -0.78 -5.23 8.66
C SER A 22 0.20 -5.20 9.83
N GLU A 23 0.60 -3.99 10.25
CA GLU A 23 1.55 -3.77 11.34
C GLU A 23 1.09 -2.58 12.20
N GLY A 24 1.45 -2.63 13.48
CA GLY A 24 1.15 -1.55 14.40
C GLY A 24 1.57 -1.84 15.83
N THR A 25 1.45 -0.80 16.64
CA THR A 25 1.74 -0.81 18.07
C THR A 25 0.61 -0.14 18.80
N LEU A 26 0.14 -0.79 19.85
CA LEU A 26 -0.78 -0.25 20.84
C LEU A 26 -0.05 -0.17 22.18
N GLN A 27 -0.14 0.98 22.83
CA GLN A 27 0.41 1.24 24.15
C GLN A 27 -0.64 1.89 25.03
N PHE A 28 -0.78 1.40 26.26
CA PHE A 28 -1.63 2.01 27.29
C PHE A 28 -1.16 1.59 28.69
N THR A 29 -1.58 2.34 29.72
CA THR A 29 -1.43 1.98 31.12
C THR A 29 -2.79 1.61 31.70
N THR A 30 -2.82 0.69 32.65
CA THR A 30 -4.04 0.27 33.35
C THR A 30 -3.67 -0.48 34.62
N SER A 31 -4.57 -0.59 35.58
CA SER A 31 -4.32 -1.33 36.81
C SER A 31 -4.32 -2.85 36.59
N LEU A 32 -3.63 -3.60 37.46
CA LEU A 32 -3.65 -5.07 37.39
C LEU A 32 -5.04 -5.64 37.72
N SER A 33 -5.80 -4.97 38.57
CA SER A 33 -7.16 -5.36 38.93
C SER A 33 -8.12 -5.23 37.75
N ASP A 34 -8.05 -4.14 36.97
CA ASP A 34 -8.82 -3.99 35.73
C ASP A 34 -8.45 -5.06 34.70
N LEU A 35 -7.16 -5.36 34.56
CA LEU A 35 -6.70 -6.43 33.68
C LEU A 35 -7.22 -7.82 34.10
N LYS A 36 -7.29 -8.11 35.39
CA LYS A 36 -7.80 -9.37 35.93
C LYS A 36 -9.32 -9.49 35.87
N ALA A 37 -10.05 -8.37 35.93
CA ALA A 37 -11.50 -8.36 35.70
C ALA A 37 -11.84 -8.91 34.31
N GLY A 38 -10.90 -8.80 33.37
CA GLY A 38 -10.98 -9.45 32.07
C GLY A 38 -11.85 -8.69 31.09
N GLY A 39 -11.82 -9.15 29.84
CA GLY A 39 -12.63 -8.60 28.77
C GLY A 39 -11.90 -8.57 27.44
N ILE A 40 -12.67 -8.30 26.39
CA ILE A 40 -12.13 -8.06 25.05
C ILE A 40 -11.89 -6.56 24.92
N ILE A 41 -10.64 -6.19 24.65
CA ILE A 41 -10.21 -4.81 24.43
C ILE A 41 -10.57 -4.40 23.00
N PHE A 42 -10.26 -5.25 22.03
CA PHE A 42 -10.81 -5.13 20.68
C PHE A 42 -11.01 -6.50 20.02
N GLU A 43 -11.90 -6.51 19.04
CA GLU A 43 -12.16 -7.64 18.15
C GLU A 43 -12.32 -7.14 16.73
N VAL A 44 -11.55 -7.71 15.81
CA VAL A 44 -11.77 -7.64 14.38
C VAL A 44 -12.08 -9.04 13.87
N SER A 45 -13.19 -9.21 13.18
CA SER A 45 -13.53 -10.48 12.56
C SER A 45 -14.10 -10.32 11.14
N GLY A 46 -13.78 -11.29 10.30
CA GLY A 46 -14.29 -11.47 8.94
C GLY A 46 -14.15 -12.94 8.53
N PRO A 47 -14.67 -13.35 7.35
CA PRO A 47 -14.69 -14.75 6.92
C PRO A 47 -13.35 -15.49 7.00
N GLU A 48 -12.24 -14.77 6.75
CA GLU A 48 -10.89 -15.35 6.67
C GLU A 48 -9.89 -14.63 7.59
N PHE A 49 -10.38 -13.79 8.51
CA PHE A 49 -9.53 -12.95 9.33
C PHE A 49 -10.11 -12.79 10.73
N SER A 50 -9.28 -13.02 11.75
CA SER A 50 -9.60 -12.75 13.14
C SER A 50 -8.41 -12.05 13.80
N PHE A 51 -8.66 -10.93 14.48
CA PHE A 51 -7.65 -10.26 15.30
C PHE A 51 -8.29 -9.79 16.60
N ILE A 52 -7.90 -10.39 17.71
CA ILE A 52 -8.55 -10.19 19.02
C ILE A 52 -7.47 -9.89 20.05
N PHE A 53 -7.69 -8.89 20.87
CA PHE A 53 -6.86 -8.60 22.03
C PHE A 53 -7.75 -8.44 23.25
N GLY A 54 -7.34 -9.05 24.36
CA GLY A 54 -8.08 -9.00 25.60
C GLY A 54 -7.27 -9.47 26.78
N SER A 55 -7.96 -9.56 27.92
CA SER A 55 -7.42 -10.07 29.16
C SER A 55 -8.43 -10.99 29.84
N ASN A 56 -7.95 -11.81 30.75
CA ASN A 56 -8.75 -12.57 31.70
C ASN A 56 -7.99 -12.70 33.01
N GLU A 57 -8.56 -13.40 33.99
CA GLU A 57 -7.96 -13.62 35.31
C GLU A 57 -6.53 -14.22 35.27
N LYS A 58 -6.17 -14.93 34.18
CA LYS A 58 -4.88 -15.63 34.03
C LYS A 58 -3.83 -14.82 33.29
N GLY A 59 -4.23 -13.88 32.43
CA GLY A 59 -3.27 -13.15 31.61
C GLY A 59 -3.86 -12.26 30.53
N LEU A 60 -2.95 -11.60 29.82
CA LEU A 60 -3.21 -10.93 28.55
C LEU A 60 -3.14 -11.96 27.43
N PHE A 61 -3.97 -11.79 26.41
CA PHE A 61 -3.87 -12.57 25.19
C PHE A 61 -4.11 -11.73 23.95
N VAL A 62 -3.39 -12.06 22.90
CA VAL A 62 -3.67 -11.60 21.54
C VAL A 62 -3.78 -12.81 20.63
N LYS A 63 -4.82 -12.82 19.79
CA LYS A 63 -5.08 -13.84 18.79
C LYS A 63 -5.03 -13.17 17.42
N ARG A 64 -4.28 -13.73 16.48
CA ARG A 64 -4.35 -13.39 15.05
C ARG A 64 -4.55 -14.66 14.22
N ASN A 65 -5.73 -14.80 13.64
CA ASN A 65 -6.24 -16.05 13.06
C ASN A 65 -6.08 -17.19 14.08
N GLU A 66 -5.52 -18.33 13.70
CA GLU A 66 -5.36 -19.46 14.62
C GLU A 66 -4.20 -19.33 15.63
N VAL A 67 -3.45 -18.23 15.60
CA VAL A 67 -2.25 -18.06 16.44
C VAL A 67 -2.56 -17.19 17.66
N PHE A 68 -2.14 -17.67 18.82
CA PHE A 68 -2.24 -16.95 20.09
C PHE A 68 -0.85 -16.58 20.64
N SER A 69 -0.76 -15.41 21.26
CA SER A 69 0.30 -15.07 22.19
C SER A 69 -0.34 -14.73 23.53
N ILE A 70 0.11 -15.39 24.60
CA ILE A 70 -0.46 -15.29 25.94
C ILE A 70 0.65 -14.90 26.91
N LEU A 71 0.38 -13.89 27.73
CA LEU A 71 1.26 -13.42 28.80
C LEU A 71 0.56 -13.60 30.13
N THR A 72 1.04 -14.55 30.95
CA THR A 72 0.38 -14.92 32.22
C THR A 72 0.68 -13.95 33.38
N TYR A 73 -0.21 -13.89 34.36
CA TYR A 73 -0.07 -13.05 35.56
C TYR A 73 0.57 -13.76 36.77
N ASP A 74 0.94 -15.03 36.65
CA ASP A 74 1.29 -15.92 37.79
C ASP A 74 2.33 -15.37 38.78
N ASP A 75 3.19 -14.44 38.32
CA ASP A 75 4.22 -13.81 39.14
C ASP A 75 4.23 -12.28 39.04
N ILE A 76 3.09 -11.68 38.68
CA ILE A 76 2.90 -10.23 38.63
C ILE A 76 2.17 -9.83 39.91
N LYS A 77 2.84 -9.02 40.73
CA LYS A 77 2.27 -8.42 41.94
C LYS A 77 1.64 -7.08 41.60
N GLU A 78 0.62 -6.70 42.35
CA GLU A 78 0.02 -5.38 42.28
C GLU A 78 1.02 -4.33 42.79
N THR A 79 1.11 -3.21 42.08
CA THR A 79 2.07 -2.13 42.32
C THR A 79 1.34 -0.81 42.48
N SER A 80 1.96 0.17 43.15
CA SER A 80 1.41 1.52 43.26
C SER A 80 1.40 2.29 41.94
N VAL A 81 2.26 1.91 41.00
CA VAL A 81 2.32 2.47 39.64
C VAL A 81 1.67 1.50 38.66
N GLU A 82 0.81 2.03 37.79
CA GLU A 82 0.14 1.25 36.76
C GLU A 82 1.16 0.67 35.77
N PRO A 83 1.10 -0.64 35.46
CA PRO A 83 1.91 -1.21 34.42
C PRO A 83 1.58 -0.63 33.05
N MET A 84 2.62 -0.52 32.22
CA MET A 84 2.51 -0.21 30.81
C MET A 84 2.40 -1.50 30.00
N ILE A 85 1.38 -1.56 29.15
CA ILE A 85 1.14 -2.68 28.25
C ILE A 85 1.49 -2.25 26.83
N PHE A 86 2.26 -3.09 26.14
CA PHE A 86 2.45 -2.96 24.70
C PHE A 86 1.90 -4.19 24.00
N LEU A 87 1.11 -3.96 22.97
CA LEU A 87 0.78 -4.93 21.95
C LEU A 87 1.45 -4.48 20.66
N THR A 88 2.24 -5.34 20.05
CA THR A 88 2.76 -5.12 18.70
C THR A 88 2.33 -6.24 17.77
N TRP A 89 2.07 -5.89 16.52
CA TRP A 89 1.88 -6.86 15.44
C TRP A 89 2.68 -6.40 14.22
N SER A 90 3.30 -7.37 13.55
CA SER A 90 4.00 -7.18 12.28
C SER A 90 3.41 -8.11 11.24
N TYR A 91 3.92 -8.06 10.01
CA TYR A 91 3.43 -8.92 8.94
C TYR A 91 3.44 -10.41 9.29
N ASN A 92 4.36 -10.88 10.14
CA ASN A 92 4.52 -12.29 10.49
C ASN A 92 4.63 -12.57 12.00
N LYS A 93 4.25 -11.64 12.88
CA LYS A 93 4.36 -11.85 14.34
C LYS A 93 3.33 -11.04 15.12
N ILE A 94 2.95 -11.54 16.29
CA ILE A 94 2.24 -10.80 17.34
C ILE A 94 3.04 -10.88 18.64
N SER A 95 3.04 -9.80 19.42
CA SER A 95 3.81 -9.74 20.67
C SER A 95 3.10 -8.91 21.74
N LEU A 96 3.16 -9.39 22.97
CA LEU A 96 2.68 -8.71 24.17
C LEU A 96 3.85 -8.40 25.08
N TYR A 97 3.84 -7.21 25.64
CA TYR A 97 4.78 -6.78 26.67
C TYR A 97 3.99 -6.22 27.84
N PHE A 98 4.42 -6.60 29.03
CA PHE A 98 3.96 -6.06 30.29
C PHE A 98 5.17 -5.46 30.98
N CYS A 99 5.13 -4.17 31.28
CA CYS A 99 6.23 -3.45 31.91
C CYS A 99 5.71 -2.76 33.18
N SER A 100 6.12 -3.23 34.36
CA SER A 100 5.98 -2.53 35.63
C SER A 100 7.34 -2.15 36.19
N GLU A 101 7.38 -1.35 37.26
CA GLU A 101 8.62 -0.94 37.92
C GLU A 101 9.48 -2.11 38.40
N ILE A 102 8.84 -3.22 38.77
CA ILE A 102 9.48 -4.38 39.38
C ILE A 102 9.63 -5.54 38.42
N LYS A 103 8.92 -5.55 37.29
CA LYS A 103 8.88 -6.71 36.41
C LYS A 103 8.52 -6.38 34.97
N HIS A 104 9.26 -7.00 34.06
CA HIS A 104 8.97 -7.00 32.63
C HIS A 104 8.68 -8.43 32.18
N LYS A 105 7.56 -8.63 31.48
CA LYS A 105 7.24 -9.89 30.81
C LYS A 105 7.01 -9.63 29.33
N LYS A 106 7.36 -10.62 28.52
CA LYS A 106 7.14 -10.62 27.08
C LYS A 106 6.56 -11.97 26.67
N ALA A 107 5.58 -11.95 25.78
CA ALA A 107 5.14 -13.12 25.03
C ALA A 107 5.16 -12.75 23.54
N GLU A 108 5.58 -13.68 22.69
CA GLU A 108 5.52 -13.48 21.24
C GLU A 108 5.18 -14.79 20.55
N ALA A 109 4.48 -14.69 19.42
CA ALA A 109 4.14 -15.83 18.60
C ALA A 109 4.35 -15.50 17.12
N PRO A 110 5.09 -16.33 16.36
CA PRO A 110 5.17 -16.18 14.92
C PRO A 110 3.82 -16.52 14.31
N THR A 111 3.45 -15.79 13.26
CA THR A 111 2.24 -16.00 12.50
C THR A 111 2.60 -16.20 11.03
N LYS A 112 1.70 -16.79 10.25
CA LYS A 112 1.84 -16.69 8.80
C LYS A 112 1.78 -15.21 8.40
N PRO A 113 2.58 -14.79 7.39
CA PRO A 113 2.39 -13.53 6.69
C PRO A 113 0.91 -13.21 6.49
N CYS A 114 0.43 -12.13 7.10
CA CYS A 114 -0.99 -11.82 7.14
C CYS A 114 -1.23 -10.32 7.16
N SER A 115 -2.16 -9.90 6.31
CA SER A 115 -2.74 -8.56 6.24
C SER A 115 -4.25 -8.68 6.32
N PRO A 116 -4.97 -7.66 6.80
CA PRO A 116 -6.44 -7.61 6.69
C PRO A 116 -6.89 -7.85 5.24
N PRO A 117 -7.83 -8.77 4.99
CA PRO A 117 -8.19 -9.13 3.63
C PRO A 117 -8.90 -7.96 2.93
N PRO A 118 -8.77 -7.81 1.60
CA PRO A 118 -9.43 -6.73 0.85
C PRO A 118 -10.96 -6.66 1.07
N SER A 119 -11.60 -7.81 1.29
CA SER A 119 -13.03 -7.90 1.61
C SER A 119 -13.41 -7.22 2.93
N LEU A 120 -12.54 -7.31 3.94
CA LEU A 120 -12.72 -6.64 5.23
C LEU A 120 -12.50 -5.13 5.10
N ILE A 121 -11.47 -4.71 4.37
CA ILE A 121 -11.19 -3.29 4.08
C ILE A 121 -12.37 -2.65 3.33
N LYS A 122 -12.88 -3.33 2.30
CA LYS A 122 -14.05 -2.89 1.54
C LYS A 122 -15.31 -2.77 2.40
N TRP A 123 -15.53 -3.73 3.31
CA TRP A 123 -16.63 -3.65 4.28
C TRP A 123 -16.46 -2.47 5.24
N ALA A 124 -15.25 -2.27 5.78
CA ALA A 124 -14.97 -1.19 6.71
C ALA A 124 -15.24 0.19 6.09
N ARG A 125 -14.87 0.38 4.81
CA ARG A 125 -15.25 1.58 4.04
C ARG A 125 -16.76 1.76 3.93
N LYS A 126 -17.51 0.71 3.58
CA LYS A 126 -18.98 0.76 3.49
C LYS A 126 -19.67 1.11 4.81
N GLN A 127 -19.01 0.86 5.93
CA GLN A 127 -19.49 1.21 7.28
C GLN A 127 -18.95 2.58 7.76
N ASN A 128 -18.28 3.35 6.89
CA ASN A 128 -17.62 4.62 7.23
C ASN A 128 -16.60 4.49 8.37
N LEU A 129 -15.99 3.30 8.54
CA LEU A 129 -14.96 3.04 9.56
C LEU A 129 -13.56 3.46 9.10
N LEU A 130 -13.40 3.67 7.79
CA LEU A 130 -12.23 4.23 7.14
C LEU A 130 -12.62 5.55 6.47
N PRO A 131 -11.69 6.51 6.31
CA PRO A 131 -11.97 7.76 5.61
C PRO A 131 -12.58 7.47 4.23
N MET A 132 -13.79 7.94 4.02
CA MET A 132 -14.44 7.93 2.72
C MET A 132 -14.32 9.34 2.15
N VAL A 133 -13.53 9.48 1.10
CA VAL A 133 -13.46 10.72 0.34
C VAL A 133 -14.45 10.60 -0.80
N GLU A 134 -15.46 11.44 -0.79
CA GLU A 134 -16.34 11.65 -1.93
C GLU A 134 -15.79 12.82 -2.74
N TYR A 135 -15.53 12.60 -4.02
CA TYR A 135 -15.01 13.61 -4.93
C TYR A 135 -16.17 14.32 -5.63
N GLU A 136 -16.09 15.65 -5.73
CA GLU A 136 -17.14 16.45 -6.40
C GLU A 136 -17.29 16.13 -7.90
N SER A 137 -16.27 15.54 -8.54
CA SER A 137 -16.32 15.12 -9.94
C SER A 137 -15.25 14.08 -10.26
N GLU A 138 -15.41 13.38 -11.40
CA GLU A 138 -14.38 12.47 -11.93
C GLU A 138 -13.04 13.19 -12.17
N GLU A 139 -13.11 14.46 -12.54
CA GLU A 139 -11.94 15.31 -12.75
C GLU A 139 -11.15 15.52 -11.45
N LYS A 140 -11.83 15.72 -10.30
CA LYS A 140 -11.15 15.83 -9.00
C LYS A 140 -10.55 14.52 -8.53
N LEU A 141 -11.21 13.40 -8.79
CA LEU A 141 -10.62 12.08 -8.56
C LEU A 141 -9.36 11.89 -9.42
N ARG A 142 -9.42 12.27 -10.70
CA ARG A 142 -8.29 12.23 -11.64
C ARG A 142 -7.12 13.07 -11.18
N GLU A 143 -7.35 14.34 -10.84
CA GLU A 143 -6.34 15.24 -10.31
C GLU A 143 -5.64 14.60 -9.11
N LYS A 144 -6.40 13.98 -8.20
CA LYS A 144 -5.84 13.33 -7.01
C LYS A 144 -5.00 12.10 -7.36
N VAL A 145 -5.51 11.18 -8.20
CA VAL A 145 -4.74 10.01 -8.67
C VAL A 145 -3.44 10.45 -9.33
N TYR A 146 -3.50 11.45 -10.21
CA TYR A 146 -2.34 11.96 -10.92
C TYR A 146 -1.33 12.63 -9.97
N SER A 147 -1.80 13.35 -8.96
CA SER A 147 -0.91 13.92 -7.94
C SER A 147 -0.15 12.83 -7.17
N CYS A 148 -0.83 11.72 -6.84
CA CYS A 148 -0.20 10.58 -6.18
C CYS A 148 0.80 9.84 -7.07
N LEU A 149 0.53 9.76 -8.38
CA LEU A 149 1.49 9.22 -9.34
C LEU A 149 2.71 10.14 -9.50
N LEU A 150 2.53 11.46 -9.56
CA LEU A 150 3.66 12.41 -9.63
C LEU A 150 4.58 12.28 -8.41
N SER A 151 4.01 12.12 -7.21
CA SER A 151 4.80 12.02 -5.99
C SER A 151 5.74 10.81 -5.95
N ILE A 152 5.53 9.80 -6.82
CA ILE A 152 6.45 8.65 -6.92
C ILE A 152 7.85 9.15 -7.30
N GLN A 153 7.96 10.05 -8.27
CA GLN A 153 9.26 10.59 -8.69
C GLN A 153 9.92 11.37 -7.55
N ASP A 154 9.15 12.20 -6.85
CA ASP A 154 9.64 13.00 -5.72
C ASP A 154 10.21 12.08 -4.62
N LYS A 155 9.47 11.03 -4.22
CA LYS A 155 9.94 10.04 -3.25
C LYS A 155 11.21 9.32 -3.70
N ILE A 156 11.30 8.96 -4.98
CA ILE A 156 12.49 8.30 -5.52
C ILE A 156 13.70 9.24 -5.44
N ASP A 157 13.51 10.51 -5.76
CA ASP A 157 14.57 11.51 -5.78
C ASP A 157 15.01 11.91 -4.37
N GLU A 158 14.07 12.11 -3.44
CA GLU A 158 14.34 12.49 -2.05
C GLU A 158 15.12 11.42 -1.29
N TYR A 159 14.74 10.15 -1.46
CA TYR A 159 15.33 9.03 -0.71
C TYR A 159 16.40 8.27 -1.52
N GLY A 160 16.69 8.68 -2.75
CA GLY A 160 17.57 7.94 -3.65
C GLY A 160 17.10 6.50 -3.90
N ALA A 161 15.78 6.28 -3.84
CA ALA A 161 15.15 4.95 -3.82
C ALA A 161 15.07 4.32 -5.22
N ILE A 162 16.15 4.38 -6.00
CA ILE A 162 16.22 3.80 -7.34
C ILE A 162 16.48 2.29 -7.27
N ASN A 163 17.26 1.79 -6.32
CA ASN A 163 17.69 0.38 -6.27
C ASN A 163 16.54 -0.65 -6.27
N PRO A 164 15.38 -0.42 -5.62
CA PRO A 164 14.23 -1.32 -5.70
C PRO A 164 13.73 -1.60 -7.13
N PHE A 165 14.05 -0.75 -8.09
CA PHE A 165 13.68 -0.89 -9.51
C PHE A 165 14.73 -1.66 -10.34
N TRP A 166 15.83 -2.11 -9.73
CA TRP A 166 16.91 -2.82 -10.40
C TRP A 166 17.09 -4.23 -9.84
N ASP A 167 17.42 -5.16 -10.72
CA ASP A 167 18.01 -6.43 -10.33
C ASP A 167 19.51 -6.23 -10.16
N ILE A 168 19.96 -6.32 -8.91
CA ILE A 168 21.35 -6.10 -8.52
C ILE A 168 21.95 -7.43 -8.08
N SER A 169 22.99 -7.88 -8.79
CA SER A 169 23.74 -9.08 -8.42
C SER A 169 25.04 -8.73 -7.70
N TYR A 170 25.39 -9.51 -6.69
CA TYR A 170 26.58 -9.30 -5.85
C TYR A 170 27.55 -10.48 -5.94
N SER A 171 28.84 -10.17 -5.86
CA SER A 171 29.91 -11.14 -5.56
C SER A 171 30.63 -10.65 -4.31
N GLY A 172 30.38 -11.33 -3.19
CA GLY A 172 30.76 -10.82 -1.87
C GLY A 172 30.10 -9.47 -1.58
N LYS A 173 30.91 -8.43 -1.38
CA LYS A 173 30.43 -7.05 -1.11
C LYS A 173 30.32 -6.19 -2.36
N SER A 174 30.74 -6.69 -3.53
CA SER A 174 30.84 -5.91 -4.76
C SER A 174 29.64 -6.18 -5.67
N ILE A 175 29.10 -5.12 -6.29
CA ILE A 175 28.03 -5.25 -7.28
C ILE A 175 28.63 -5.64 -8.63
N VAL A 176 28.15 -6.76 -9.17
CA VAL A 176 28.64 -7.34 -10.44
C VAL A 176 27.75 -6.95 -11.61
N SER A 177 26.45 -6.81 -11.38
CA SER A 177 25.51 -6.41 -12.42
C SER A 177 24.36 -5.57 -11.86
N ARG A 178 23.82 -4.71 -12.73
CA ARG A 178 22.57 -4.00 -12.53
C ARG A 178 21.78 -4.08 -13.82
N THR A 179 20.59 -4.63 -13.75
CA THR A 179 19.66 -4.66 -14.89
C THR A 179 18.31 -4.09 -14.47
N PRO A 180 17.61 -3.33 -15.32
CA PRO A 180 16.25 -2.91 -15.03
C PRO A 180 15.34 -4.10 -14.72
N LYS A 181 14.49 -3.99 -13.72
CA LYS A 181 13.44 -4.98 -13.46
C LYS A 181 12.42 -5.02 -14.59
N LYS A 182 11.77 -6.17 -14.76
CA LYS A 182 10.60 -6.30 -15.64
C LYS A 182 9.42 -5.50 -15.07
N GLU A 183 8.48 -5.12 -15.93
CA GLU A 183 7.30 -4.36 -15.51
C GLU A 183 6.55 -5.03 -14.35
N THR A 184 6.31 -6.33 -14.43
CA THR A 184 5.61 -7.11 -13.38
C THR A 184 6.34 -7.07 -12.03
N ASP A 185 7.67 -7.05 -12.06
CA ASP A 185 8.49 -7.12 -10.84
C ASP A 185 8.59 -5.76 -10.12
N VAL A 186 8.26 -4.65 -10.80
CA VAL A 186 8.23 -3.32 -10.18
C VAL A 186 6.87 -2.97 -9.57
N GLN A 187 5.80 -3.65 -9.97
CA GLN A 187 4.44 -3.34 -9.49
C GLN A 187 4.31 -3.39 -7.95
N PRO A 188 4.93 -4.33 -7.21
CA PRO A 188 4.89 -4.28 -5.74
C PRO A 188 5.55 -3.03 -5.16
N VAL A 189 6.64 -2.54 -5.77
CA VAL A 189 7.33 -1.31 -5.36
C VAL A 189 6.44 -0.09 -5.62
N ILE A 190 5.81 -0.02 -6.80
CA ILE A 190 4.85 1.04 -7.13
C ILE A 190 3.66 1.02 -6.16
N SER A 191 3.11 -0.16 -5.86
CA SER A 191 2.01 -0.33 -4.91
C SER A 191 2.38 0.21 -3.53
N LEU A 192 3.59 -0.08 -3.05
CA LEU A 192 4.11 0.43 -1.79
C LEU A 192 4.24 1.97 -1.80
N LEU A 193 4.75 2.55 -2.88
CA LEU A 193 4.90 4.01 -2.99
C LEU A 193 3.55 4.75 -3.06
N LEU A 194 2.48 4.05 -3.46
CA LEU A 194 1.12 4.59 -3.56
C LEU A 194 0.23 4.28 -2.35
N SER A 195 0.47 3.21 -1.61
CA SER A 195 -0.49 2.60 -0.67
C SER A 195 -1.10 3.61 0.30
N ASP A 196 -0.26 4.33 1.04
CA ASP A 196 -0.71 5.15 2.17
C ASP A 196 -1.44 6.39 1.67
N GLN A 197 -0.92 7.03 0.63
CA GLN A 197 -1.55 8.23 0.07
C GLN A 197 -2.87 7.93 -0.64
N MET A 198 -2.97 6.78 -1.32
CA MET A 198 -4.22 6.36 -1.96
C MET A 198 -5.25 5.95 -0.90
N LEU A 199 -4.82 5.23 0.15
CA LEU A 199 -5.69 4.88 1.27
C LEU A 199 -6.25 6.14 1.96
N MET A 200 -5.39 7.11 2.27
CA MET A 200 -5.79 8.38 2.88
C MET A 200 -6.68 9.23 1.96
N ALA A 201 -6.50 9.10 0.65
CA ALA A 201 -7.35 9.73 -0.35
C ALA A 201 -8.67 8.96 -0.58
N GLY A 202 -8.94 7.86 0.12
CA GLY A 202 -10.14 7.05 -0.12
C GLY A 202 -10.15 6.36 -1.49
N ILE A 203 -8.98 6.21 -2.12
CA ILE A 203 -8.80 5.56 -3.42
C ILE A 203 -8.42 4.09 -3.19
N GLU A 204 -9.16 3.19 -3.82
CA GLU A 204 -8.83 1.77 -3.89
C GLU A 204 -7.87 1.50 -5.05
N VAL A 205 -6.80 0.75 -4.79
CA VAL A 205 -5.82 0.33 -5.79
C VAL A 205 -5.97 -1.16 -6.02
N ILE A 206 -6.27 -1.57 -7.24
CA ILE A 206 -6.33 -2.98 -7.64
C ILE A 206 -5.16 -3.25 -8.61
N PRO A 207 -4.10 -3.96 -8.17
CA PRO A 207 -3.04 -4.42 -9.06
C PRO A 207 -3.49 -5.61 -9.90
N GLU A 208 -2.84 -5.82 -11.05
CA GLU A 208 -3.02 -6.97 -11.96
C GLU A 208 -4.48 -7.32 -12.23
N TYR A 209 -5.26 -6.32 -12.65
CA TYR A 209 -6.68 -6.48 -12.81
C TYR A 209 -7.00 -7.27 -14.08
N GLN A 210 -7.35 -8.56 -13.91
CA GLN A 210 -7.72 -9.44 -15.02
C GLN A 210 -8.88 -8.86 -15.82
N THR A 211 -8.61 -8.53 -17.09
CA THR A 211 -9.61 -8.18 -18.08
C THR A 211 -9.86 -9.38 -18.99
N GLY A 212 -11.04 -9.47 -19.60
CA GLY A 212 -11.35 -10.54 -20.56
C GLY A 212 -10.43 -10.57 -21.80
N ARG A 213 -9.47 -9.64 -21.93
CA ARG A 213 -8.52 -9.52 -23.06
C ARG A 213 -7.07 -9.25 -22.63
N GLY A 214 -6.70 -9.44 -21.36
CA GLY A 214 -5.35 -9.18 -20.83
C GLY A 214 -5.36 -8.64 -19.40
N ASN A 215 -4.19 -8.38 -18.82
CA ASN A 215 -4.08 -7.84 -17.46
C ASN A 215 -3.72 -6.35 -17.52
N LEU A 216 -4.53 -5.52 -16.87
CA LEU A 216 -4.22 -4.11 -16.62
C LEU A 216 -3.32 -4.02 -15.38
N ASP A 217 -2.23 -3.26 -15.43
CA ASP A 217 -1.28 -3.19 -14.31
C ASP A 217 -1.94 -2.64 -13.04
N PHE A 218 -2.67 -1.53 -13.15
CA PHE A 218 -3.38 -0.92 -12.03
C PHE A 218 -4.75 -0.37 -12.43
N MET A 219 -5.74 -0.57 -11.56
CA MET A 219 -7.00 0.15 -11.58
C MET A 219 -7.19 0.91 -10.27
N PHE A 220 -7.39 2.22 -10.39
CA PHE A 220 -7.75 3.09 -9.26
C PHE A 220 -9.25 3.27 -9.22
N MET A 221 -9.86 3.21 -8.04
CA MET A 221 -11.29 3.45 -7.87
C MET A 221 -11.55 4.43 -6.74
N GLY A 222 -12.45 5.38 -6.95
CA GLY A 222 -12.89 6.35 -5.95
C GLY A 222 -14.38 6.61 -6.05
N ASN A 223 -14.98 7.16 -4.99
CA ASN A 223 -16.38 7.56 -5.00
C ASN A 223 -16.52 8.99 -5.49
N VAL A 224 -17.31 9.19 -6.54
CA VAL A 224 -17.64 10.50 -7.11
C VAL A 224 -19.11 10.79 -6.83
N LYS A 225 -19.38 11.99 -6.37
CA LYS A 225 -20.73 12.48 -6.10
C LYS A 225 -21.62 12.31 -7.34
N ASP A 226 -22.84 11.81 -7.14
CA ASP A 226 -23.84 11.51 -8.17
C ASP A 226 -23.47 10.43 -9.22
N ASN A 227 -22.18 10.10 -9.39
CA ASN A 227 -21.69 9.08 -10.33
C ASN A 227 -21.36 7.73 -9.64
N GLY A 228 -21.22 7.72 -8.32
CA GLY A 228 -20.83 6.52 -7.56
C GLY A 228 -19.36 6.13 -7.77
N ILE A 229 -19.08 4.84 -7.96
CA ILE A 229 -17.69 4.36 -8.09
C ILE A 229 -17.17 4.65 -9.51
N THR A 230 -16.23 5.59 -9.60
CA THR A 230 -15.49 5.91 -10.83
C THR A 230 -14.13 5.21 -10.83
N LYS A 231 -13.66 4.83 -12.02
CA LYS A 231 -12.41 4.09 -12.24
C LYS A 231 -11.41 4.92 -13.05
N ILE A 232 -10.12 4.72 -12.81
CA ILE A 232 -9.02 5.25 -13.63
C ILE A 232 -8.05 4.09 -13.89
N CYS A 233 -7.72 3.86 -15.15
CA CYS A 233 -6.79 2.79 -15.54
C CYS A 233 -5.35 3.30 -15.58
N ALA A 234 -4.39 2.46 -15.22
CA ALA A 234 -2.98 2.78 -15.40
C ALA A 234 -2.18 1.59 -15.92
N GLU A 235 -1.30 1.88 -16.88
CA GLU A 235 -0.40 0.93 -17.53
C GLU A 235 1.03 1.40 -17.32
N PHE A 236 1.92 0.50 -16.92
CA PHE A 236 3.34 0.73 -16.72
C PHE A 236 4.14 0.04 -17.82
N LYS A 237 5.07 0.77 -18.44
CA LYS A 237 5.99 0.21 -19.45
C LYS A 237 7.41 0.66 -19.21
N ASN A 238 8.34 -0.26 -19.42
CA ASN A 238 9.75 0.09 -19.50
C ASN A 238 10.00 0.96 -20.74
N ALA A 239 10.75 2.05 -20.58
CA ALA A 239 11.06 2.97 -21.69
C ALA A 239 11.81 2.29 -22.85
N HIS A 240 12.47 1.16 -22.59
CA HIS A 240 13.18 0.35 -23.58
C HIS A 240 12.37 -0.85 -24.09
N SER A 241 11.07 -0.91 -23.78
CA SER A 241 10.17 -1.93 -24.30
C SER A 241 9.91 -1.73 -25.78
N LYS A 242 9.83 -2.83 -26.54
CA LYS A 242 9.47 -2.80 -27.97
C LYS A 242 8.02 -2.36 -28.18
N ASP A 243 7.16 -2.61 -27.18
CA ASP A 243 5.73 -2.32 -27.23
C ASP A 243 5.36 -1.02 -26.51
N LEU A 244 6.34 -0.13 -26.27
CA LEU A 244 6.11 1.15 -25.59
C LEU A 244 4.94 1.92 -26.25
N PHE A 245 5.08 2.31 -27.51
CA PHE A 245 4.03 3.09 -28.18
C PHE A 245 2.75 2.29 -28.40
N HIS A 246 2.85 0.98 -28.69
CA HIS A 246 1.68 0.13 -28.82
C HIS A 246 0.84 0.08 -27.53
N GLY A 247 1.50 0.07 -26.36
CA GLY A 247 0.85 0.14 -25.05
C GLY A 247 0.03 1.41 -24.87
N LEU A 248 0.58 2.55 -25.30
CA LEU A 248 -0.06 3.87 -25.20
C LEU A 248 -1.20 4.05 -26.21
N GLU A 249 -0.99 3.62 -27.44
CA GLU A 249 -1.92 3.85 -28.57
C GLU A 249 -3.08 2.85 -28.60
N ASN A 250 -2.88 1.64 -28.08
CA ASN A 250 -3.83 0.55 -28.27
C ASN A 250 -4.21 -0.14 -26.95
N GLN A 251 -3.24 -0.55 -26.14
CA GLN A 251 -3.51 -1.38 -24.96
C GLN A 251 -4.29 -0.61 -23.88
N LEU A 252 -3.77 0.53 -23.43
CA LEU A 252 -4.43 1.33 -22.39
C LEU A 252 -5.80 1.87 -22.85
N PRO A 253 -5.96 2.45 -24.06
CA PRO A 253 -7.28 2.83 -24.58
C PRO A 253 -8.28 1.66 -24.63
N LEU A 254 -7.84 0.46 -25.02
CA LEU A 254 -8.70 -0.73 -25.03
C LEU A 254 -9.14 -1.12 -23.62
N TYR A 255 -8.24 -1.08 -22.65
CA TYR A 255 -8.59 -1.32 -21.25
C TYR A 255 -9.58 -0.29 -20.71
N MET A 256 -9.36 1.00 -21.01
CA MET A 256 -10.25 2.08 -20.60
C MET A 256 -11.66 1.88 -21.16
N LYS A 257 -11.78 1.54 -22.45
CA LYS A 257 -13.05 1.22 -23.10
C LYS A 257 -13.74 0.02 -22.43
N ASN A 258 -13.02 -1.07 -22.18
CA ASN A 258 -13.58 -2.28 -21.58
C ASN A 258 -14.00 -2.08 -20.11
N ARG A 259 -13.47 -1.05 -19.44
CA ARG A 259 -13.79 -0.74 -18.04
C ARG A 259 -14.73 0.44 -17.88
N GLU A 260 -15.17 1.02 -19.00
CA GLU A 260 -16.05 2.18 -19.06
C GLU A 260 -15.46 3.34 -18.24
N CYS A 261 -14.19 3.66 -18.47
CA CYS A 261 -13.54 4.80 -17.84
C CYS A 261 -13.04 5.83 -18.85
N ASN A 262 -13.12 7.09 -18.44
CA ASN A 262 -12.77 8.24 -19.28
C ASN A 262 -11.28 8.62 -19.19
N TYR A 263 -10.58 8.14 -18.15
CA TYR A 263 -9.23 8.59 -17.83
C TYR A 263 -8.25 7.45 -17.64
N GLY A 264 -7.02 7.68 -18.10
CA GLY A 264 -5.92 6.74 -18.02
C GLY A 264 -4.60 7.40 -17.59
N ALA A 265 -3.70 6.63 -17.01
CA ALA A 265 -2.31 7.02 -16.75
C ALA A 265 -1.37 6.07 -17.48
N TYR A 266 -0.52 6.61 -18.34
CA TYR A 266 0.50 5.84 -19.02
C TYR A 266 1.86 6.13 -18.39
N CYS A 267 2.38 5.16 -17.66
CA CYS A 267 3.52 5.30 -16.76
C CYS A 267 4.78 4.68 -17.35
N VAL A 268 5.77 5.50 -17.68
CA VAL A 268 7.00 5.06 -18.35
C VAL A 268 8.15 5.03 -17.35
N LEU A 269 8.77 3.86 -17.23
CA LEU A 269 9.92 3.59 -16.35
C LEU A 269 11.21 3.81 -17.14
N ASN A 270 11.87 4.94 -16.93
CA ASN A 270 13.06 5.35 -17.66
C ASN A 270 14.35 5.09 -16.87
N TYR A 271 15.11 4.09 -17.29
CA TYR A 271 16.36 3.67 -16.67
C TYR A 271 17.60 4.31 -17.31
N LYS A 272 17.42 5.11 -18.37
CA LYS A 272 18.52 5.68 -19.17
C LYS A 272 19.42 6.58 -18.31
N GLY A 273 20.66 6.19 -18.12
CA GLY A 273 21.69 6.94 -17.39
C GLY A 273 23.01 6.19 -17.30
N GLU A 274 23.73 6.34 -16.19
CA GLU A 274 25.10 5.81 -16.02
C GLU A 274 25.18 4.28 -16.14
N TRP A 275 24.18 3.57 -15.59
CA TRP A 275 24.20 2.10 -15.51
C TRP A 275 23.51 1.40 -16.68
N PHE A 276 22.72 2.12 -17.46
CA PHE A 276 21.92 1.55 -18.54
C PHE A 276 21.66 2.60 -19.60
N THR A 277 21.94 2.28 -20.86
CA THR A 277 21.97 3.27 -21.94
C THR A 277 20.68 3.32 -22.77
N LYS A 278 19.80 2.32 -22.63
CA LYS A 278 18.55 2.24 -23.38
C LYS A 278 17.42 3.04 -22.71
N PRO A 279 16.45 3.53 -23.49
CA PRO A 279 16.32 3.42 -24.95
C PRO A 279 17.32 4.29 -25.72
N ASP A 280 17.93 3.68 -26.72
CA ASP A 280 18.91 4.24 -27.66
C ASP A 280 18.28 4.70 -28.98
N THR A 281 17.00 4.38 -29.18
CA THR A 281 16.30 4.49 -30.47
C THR A 281 15.46 5.75 -30.68
N PHE A 282 15.42 6.68 -29.72
CA PHE A 282 14.59 7.87 -29.87
C PHE A 282 15.37 8.99 -30.58
N GLU A 283 14.78 9.53 -31.65
CA GLU A 283 15.29 10.71 -32.34
C GLU A 283 15.18 11.95 -31.44
N ASN A 284 14.07 12.06 -30.71
CA ASN A 284 13.82 13.14 -29.76
C ASN A 284 13.94 12.67 -28.29
N LYS A 285 13.79 13.59 -27.35
CA LYS A 285 13.63 13.24 -25.94
C LYS A 285 12.35 12.40 -25.77
N LEU A 286 12.36 11.46 -24.82
CA LEU A 286 11.27 10.50 -24.60
C LEU A 286 9.90 11.17 -24.35
N ASP A 287 9.87 12.29 -23.63
CA ASP A 287 8.66 13.09 -23.40
C ASP A 287 8.07 13.66 -24.71
N VAL A 288 8.94 14.11 -25.62
CA VAL A 288 8.54 14.59 -26.95
C VAL A 288 8.00 13.44 -27.79
N GLU A 289 8.67 12.29 -27.81
CA GLU A 289 8.20 11.11 -28.56
C GLU A 289 6.82 10.64 -28.07
N LEU A 290 6.63 10.51 -26.76
CA LEU A 290 5.33 10.15 -26.19
C LEU A 290 4.25 11.15 -26.59
N SER A 291 4.55 12.46 -26.56
CA SER A 291 3.61 13.51 -26.95
C SER A 291 3.22 13.43 -28.44
N ILE A 292 4.20 13.16 -29.31
CA ILE A 292 3.97 12.96 -30.75
C ILE A 292 3.04 11.77 -30.96
N HIS A 293 3.32 10.63 -30.33
CA HIS A 293 2.50 9.42 -30.45
C HIS A 293 1.08 9.61 -29.88
N GLN A 294 0.92 10.35 -28.77
CA GLN A 294 -0.41 10.73 -28.27
C GLN A 294 -1.19 11.57 -29.30
N SER A 295 -0.52 12.54 -29.95
CA SER A 295 -1.15 13.43 -30.93
C SER A 295 -1.55 12.75 -32.25
N LYS A 296 -0.91 11.63 -32.60
CA LYS A 296 -1.16 10.86 -33.84
C LYS A 296 -2.35 9.92 -33.73
N SER A 297 -2.96 9.79 -32.56
CA SER A 297 -4.04 8.83 -32.36
C SER A 297 -5.31 9.21 -33.12
N ILE A 298 -5.95 8.18 -33.68
CA ILE A 298 -7.18 8.26 -34.50
C ILE A 298 -8.40 8.74 -33.67
N ASN A 299 -8.29 8.77 -32.33
CA ASN A 299 -9.34 9.29 -31.44
C ASN A 299 -8.79 10.30 -30.42
N PRO A 300 -8.73 11.60 -30.79
CA PRO A 300 -8.21 12.65 -29.92
C PRO A 300 -8.93 12.77 -28.57
N LEU A 301 -10.22 12.47 -28.51
CA LEU A 301 -11.02 12.60 -27.28
C LEU A 301 -10.68 11.53 -26.23
N VAL A 302 -10.34 10.31 -26.65
CA VAL A 302 -9.91 9.23 -25.74
C VAL A 302 -8.46 9.45 -25.30
N HIS A 303 -7.60 9.94 -26.19
CA HIS A 303 -6.20 10.25 -25.85
C HIS A 303 -6.04 11.49 -24.98
N ASN A 304 -6.96 12.46 -25.07
CA ASN A 304 -7.02 13.59 -24.13
C ASN A 304 -7.32 13.12 -22.68
N GLY A 305 -7.86 11.92 -22.50
CA GLY A 305 -8.07 11.29 -21.20
C GLY A 305 -6.83 10.61 -20.62
N ILE A 306 -5.75 10.44 -21.39
CA ILE A 306 -4.53 9.74 -20.97
C ILE A 306 -3.40 10.71 -20.68
N ARG A 307 -2.92 10.72 -19.44
CA ARG A 307 -1.71 11.47 -19.07
C ARG A 307 -0.49 10.54 -19.03
N CYS A 308 0.59 10.96 -19.66
CA CYS A 308 1.89 10.27 -19.56
C CYS A 308 2.67 10.73 -18.32
N PHE A 309 3.27 9.77 -17.62
CA PHE A 309 4.18 10.00 -16.50
C PHE A 309 5.51 9.34 -16.82
N ILE A 310 6.62 10.01 -16.58
CA ILE A 310 7.96 9.46 -16.80
C ILE A 310 8.68 9.42 -15.47
N PHE A 311 9.02 8.21 -15.01
CA PHE A 311 9.80 8.00 -13.81
C PHE A 311 11.27 7.81 -14.19
N SER A 312 12.13 8.70 -13.69
CA SER A 312 13.57 8.63 -13.88
C SER A 312 14.19 7.73 -12.81
N LEU A 313 14.52 6.51 -13.21
CA LEU A 313 15.02 5.43 -12.34
C LEU A 313 16.52 5.19 -12.52
N SER A 314 17.19 6.08 -13.24
CA SER A 314 18.63 6.04 -13.47
C SER A 314 19.41 6.61 -12.29
N LYS A 315 20.64 6.14 -12.09
CA LYS A 315 21.58 6.83 -11.22
C LYS A 315 21.91 8.22 -11.81
N LYS A 316 21.62 9.27 -11.05
CA LYS A 316 22.05 10.63 -11.38
C LYS A 316 23.57 10.70 -11.37
N LYS A 317 24.16 11.36 -12.38
CA LYS A 317 25.61 11.64 -12.39
C LYS A 317 25.92 12.56 -11.21
N THR A 318 26.69 12.08 -10.24
CA THR A 318 27.21 12.93 -9.16
C THR A 318 28.37 13.77 -9.71
N ALA A 319 28.39 15.06 -9.39
CA ALA A 319 29.41 16.00 -9.85
C ALA A 319 30.81 15.75 -9.26
N SER A 320 30.95 14.83 -8.32
CA SER A 320 32.25 14.49 -7.71
C SER A 320 32.91 13.33 -8.45
N LYS A 321 33.96 13.68 -9.21
CA LYS A 321 35.13 12.83 -9.44
C LYS A 321 36.23 13.29 -8.50
#